data_AF-A0A1A7Y685-F1
#
_entry.id   AF-A0A1A7Y685-F1
#
_cell.length_a   1.000
_cell.length_b   1.000
_cell.length_c   1.000
_cell.angle_alpha   90.00
_cell.angle_beta   90.00
_cell.angle_gamma   90.00
#
_symmetry.space_group_name_H-M   'P 1'
#
loop_
_entity.id
_entity.type
_entity.pdbx_description
1 polymer ?
#
loop_
_entity_poly.entity_id
_entity_poly.type
_entity_poly.pdbx_seq_one_letter_code
_entity_poly.pdbx_strand_id
1 'polypeptide(L)'
;MEHRHLGILLREEFMWSLSNVVLLEAYLNVLDGDPLQEVVKSVIHHYKTFVQPKRSSFRMCINHGDFNDLNVLVQPNDNGGYKISGILDFGDMNSGYYIHELSITLMYMMIEHPNPIEVGGPVLAGFESILTLNEDERECLYLLVMSRFCQSLVIGRYSMALHPDNTEYL
;
A
#
# COMPACT_ATOMS: atom_id res chain seq x y z
N MET A 1 -17.17 -16.80 -13.10
CA MET A 1 -17.34 -16.20 -14.44
C MET A 1 -16.23 -15.16 -14.56
N GLU A 2 -15.19 -15.42 -15.35
CA GLU A 2 -14.10 -14.45 -15.51
C GLU A 2 -14.52 -13.35 -16.49
N HIS A 3 -14.37 -12.09 -16.09
CA HIS A 3 -14.72 -10.95 -16.92
C HIS A 3 -13.69 -10.79 -18.06
N ARG A 4 -14.15 -10.55 -19.29
CA ARG A 4 -13.31 -10.49 -20.50
C ARG A 4 -12.16 -9.47 -20.48
N HIS A 5 -12.20 -8.50 -19.57
CA HIS A 5 -11.20 -7.44 -19.44
C HIS A 5 -10.36 -7.54 -18.15
N LEU A 6 -10.46 -8.65 -17.41
CA LEU A 6 -9.73 -8.81 -16.14
C LEU A 6 -8.21 -8.68 -16.32
N GLY A 7 -7.69 -9.07 -17.49
CA GLY A 7 -6.28 -8.96 -17.84
C GLY A 7 -5.73 -7.53 -17.84
N ILE A 8 -6.57 -6.49 -17.96
CA ILE A 8 -6.13 -5.08 -17.87
C ILE A 8 -5.55 -4.76 -16.48
N LEU A 9 -5.98 -5.51 -15.45
CA LEU A 9 -5.50 -5.35 -14.08
C LEU A 9 -4.14 -6.04 -13.84
N LEU A 10 -3.66 -6.87 -14.79
CA LEU A 10 -2.31 -7.43 -14.77
C LEU A 10 -1.33 -6.36 -15.26
N ARG A 11 -0.90 -5.50 -14.34
CA ARG A 11 0.00 -4.38 -14.62
C ARG A 11 1.42 -4.72 -14.15
N GLU A 12 2.15 -5.49 -14.96
CA GLU A 12 3.42 -6.13 -14.58
C GLU A 12 4.45 -5.16 -13.98
N GLU A 13 4.65 -3.98 -14.57
CA GLU A 13 5.63 -2.98 -14.11
C GLU A 13 4.97 -1.78 -13.42
N PHE A 14 3.78 -1.96 -12.87
CA PHE A 14 3.10 -0.85 -12.19
C PHE A 14 3.79 -0.48 -10.89
N MET A 15 4.42 0.69 -10.88
CA MET A 15 5.24 1.21 -9.78
C MET A 15 4.51 1.29 -8.44
N TRP A 16 3.18 1.50 -8.44
CA TRP A 16 2.36 1.57 -7.22
C TRP A 16 1.83 0.22 -6.74
N SER A 17 2.04 -0.87 -7.49
CA SER A 17 1.73 -2.22 -6.98
C SER A 17 2.76 -2.63 -5.94
N LEU A 18 2.31 -3.07 -4.75
CA LEU A 18 3.19 -3.64 -3.72
C LEU A 18 3.86 -4.95 -4.14
N SER A 19 3.43 -5.56 -5.25
CA SER A 19 4.16 -6.66 -5.91
C SER A 19 5.51 -6.22 -6.49
N ASN A 20 5.69 -4.91 -6.71
CA ASN A 20 6.75 -4.33 -7.53
C ASN A 20 7.68 -3.40 -6.74
N VAL A 21 7.76 -3.57 -5.42
CA VAL A 21 8.62 -2.76 -4.52
C VAL A 21 10.09 -2.75 -4.97
N VAL A 22 10.56 -3.81 -5.64
CA VAL A 22 11.92 -3.89 -6.18
C VAL A 22 12.20 -2.85 -7.27
N LEU A 23 11.19 -2.39 -8.00
CA LEU A 23 11.37 -1.36 -9.03
C LEU A 23 11.89 -0.03 -8.46
N LEU A 24 11.71 0.21 -7.16
CA LEU A 24 12.24 1.39 -6.47
C LEU A 24 13.76 1.50 -6.55
N GLU A 25 14.50 0.40 -6.76
CA GLU A 25 15.96 0.42 -6.91
C GLU A 25 16.41 1.36 -8.04
N ALA A 26 15.63 1.46 -9.12
CA ALA A 26 15.93 2.32 -10.25
C ALA A 26 15.77 3.83 -9.95
N TYR A 27 15.17 4.18 -8.81
CA TYR A 27 14.80 5.56 -8.45
C TYR A 27 15.51 6.03 -7.17
N LEU A 28 16.47 5.27 -6.63
CA LEU A 28 17.14 5.62 -5.37
C LEU A 28 17.89 6.96 -5.42
N ASN A 29 18.26 7.43 -6.61
CA ASN A 29 18.94 8.71 -6.80
C ASN A 29 18.13 9.92 -6.30
N VAL A 30 16.80 9.82 -6.21
CA VAL A 30 15.96 10.88 -5.62
C VAL A 30 16.17 11.07 -4.11
N LEU A 31 16.95 10.17 -3.49
CA LEU A 31 17.33 10.19 -2.08
C LEU A 31 18.84 10.45 -1.89
N ASP A 32 19.56 10.93 -2.90
CA ASP A 32 21.00 11.18 -2.76
C ASP A 32 21.29 12.21 -1.65
N GLY A 33 22.15 11.82 -0.71
CA GLY A 33 22.46 12.61 0.49
C GLY A 33 21.46 12.46 1.64
N ASP A 34 20.35 11.73 1.45
CA ASP A 34 19.35 11.47 2.48
C ASP A 34 19.64 10.13 3.21
N PRO A 35 19.75 10.11 4.55
CA PRO A 35 19.91 8.88 5.31
C PRO A 35 18.82 7.82 5.07
N LEU A 36 17.62 8.23 4.63
CA LEU A 36 16.54 7.31 4.29
C LEU A 36 16.85 6.42 3.08
N GLN A 37 17.82 6.78 2.24
CA GLN A 37 18.23 5.92 1.12
C GLN A 37 18.68 4.53 1.59
N GLU A 38 19.39 4.46 2.71
CA GLU A 38 19.83 3.18 3.29
C GLU A 38 18.68 2.39 3.92
N VAL A 39 17.68 3.10 4.48
CA VAL A 39 16.45 2.47 4.98
C VAL A 39 15.69 1.82 3.82
N VAL A 40 15.50 2.55 2.72
CA VAL A 40 14.81 2.04 1.52
C VAL A 40 15.55 0.84 0.93
N LYS A 41 16.88 0.92 0.77
CA LYS A 41 17.71 -0.22 0.31
C LYS A 41 17.54 -1.44 1.22
N SER A 42 17.56 -1.23 2.54
CA SER A 42 17.34 -2.30 3.52
C SER A 42 15.95 -2.93 3.38
N VAL A 43 14.89 -2.13 3.26
CA VAL A 43 13.53 -2.63 3.07
C VAL A 43 13.39 -3.42 1.77
N ILE A 44 13.95 -2.94 0.66
CA ILE A 44 13.96 -3.66 -0.62
C ILE A 44 14.70 -5.00 -0.48
N HIS A 45 15.85 -5.01 0.19
CA HIS A 45 16.60 -6.24 0.45
C HIS A 45 15.77 -7.25 1.25
N HIS A 46 15.16 -6.82 2.36
CA HIS A 46 14.30 -7.68 3.17
C HIS A 46 13.05 -8.13 2.40
N TYR A 47 12.46 -7.28 1.55
CA TYR A 47 11.35 -7.68 0.70
C TYR A 47 11.74 -8.84 -0.21
N LYS A 48 12.91 -8.74 -0.88
CA LYS A 48 13.45 -9.80 -1.74
C LYS A 48 13.72 -11.10 -0.99
N THR A 49 14.25 -11.04 0.23
CA THR A 49 14.71 -12.23 0.97
C THR A 49 13.66 -12.83 1.90
N PHE A 50 12.65 -12.07 2.32
CA PHE A 50 11.65 -12.51 3.29
C PHE A 50 10.23 -12.57 2.71
N VAL A 51 9.81 -11.57 1.92
CA VAL A 51 8.44 -11.50 1.38
C VAL A 51 8.29 -12.32 0.10
N GLN A 52 9.18 -12.10 -0.88
CA GLN A 52 9.05 -12.76 -2.19
C GLN A 52 9.02 -14.30 -2.10
N PRO A 53 9.83 -14.97 -1.27
CA PRO A 53 9.78 -16.43 -1.15
C PRO A 53 8.44 -16.97 -0.64
N LYS A 54 7.68 -16.16 0.11
CA LYS A 54 6.37 -16.53 0.68
C LYS A 54 5.19 -16.14 -0.20
N ARG A 55 5.42 -15.36 -1.26
CA ARG A 55 4.37 -14.78 -2.11
C ARG A 55 3.38 -15.80 -2.67
N SER A 56 3.79 -17.05 -2.92
CA SER A 56 2.90 -18.10 -3.41
C SER A 56 1.81 -18.54 -2.43
N SER A 57 1.97 -18.27 -1.13
CA SER A 57 0.96 -18.59 -0.11
C SER A 57 -0.03 -17.44 0.13
N PHE A 58 0.25 -16.23 -0.38
CA PHE A 58 -0.64 -15.09 -0.24
C PHE A 58 -1.91 -15.27 -1.06
N ARG A 59 -3.04 -14.81 -0.53
CA ARG A 59 -4.33 -14.88 -1.24
C ARG A 59 -4.47 -13.73 -2.22
N MET A 60 -4.67 -14.08 -3.49
CA MET A 60 -4.82 -13.10 -4.57
C MET A 60 -6.17 -12.37 -4.49
N CYS A 61 -6.16 -11.11 -4.89
CA CYS A 61 -7.36 -10.31 -5.07
C CYS A 61 -7.16 -9.27 -6.18
N ILE A 62 -8.23 -8.53 -6.46
CA ILE A 62 -8.12 -7.25 -7.16
C ILE A 62 -7.96 -6.20 -6.07
N ASN A 63 -6.84 -5.50 -6.09
CA ASN A 63 -6.57 -4.40 -5.19
C ASN A 63 -7.27 -3.14 -5.70
N HIS A 64 -7.72 -2.29 -4.77
CA HIS A 64 -8.01 -0.89 -5.08
C HIS A 64 -6.70 -0.17 -5.44
N GLY A 65 -5.64 -0.45 -4.67
CA GLY A 65 -4.28 0.03 -4.96
C GLY A 65 -3.95 1.38 -4.32
N ASP A 66 -4.98 2.16 -3.97
CA ASP A 66 -4.84 3.43 -3.27
C ASP A 66 -5.94 3.66 -2.22
N PHE A 67 -6.18 2.67 -1.34
CA PHE A 67 -7.22 2.77 -0.32
C PHE A 67 -6.75 3.59 0.90
N ASN A 68 -6.90 4.91 0.80
CA ASN A 68 -6.56 5.89 1.83
C ASN A 68 -7.81 6.66 2.33
N ASP A 69 -7.65 7.53 3.33
CA ASP A 69 -8.71 8.32 3.95
C ASP A 69 -9.41 9.29 2.96
N LEU A 70 -8.68 9.83 1.99
CA LEU A 70 -9.24 10.73 0.97
C LEU A 70 -10.15 10.00 -0.04
N ASN A 71 -9.96 8.70 -0.20
CA ASN A 71 -10.71 7.86 -1.13
C ASN A 71 -11.92 7.15 -0.50
N VAL A 72 -12.23 7.43 0.77
CA VAL A 72 -13.38 6.86 1.48
C VAL A 72 -14.39 7.94 1.84
N LEU A 73 -15.59 7.84 1.25
CA LEU A 73 -16.71 8.68 1.64
C LEU A 73 -17.45 8.07 2.82
N VAL A 74 -17.77 8.91 3.80
CA VAL A 74 -18.54 8.53 4.97
C VAL A 74 -19.80 9.38 5.12
N GLN A 75 -20.84 8.80 5.70
CA GLN A 75 -22.04 9.52 6.12
C GLN A 75 -22.37 9.20 7.58
N PRO A 76 -23.04 10.12 8.30
CA PRO A 76 -23.53 9.84 9.65
C PRO A 76 -24.45 8.62 9.66
N ASN A 77 -24.42 7.87 10.76
CA ASN A 77 -25.34 6.79 11.05
C ASN A 77 -26.23 7.13 12.27
N ASP A 78 -27.28 6.35 12.49
CA ASP A 78 -28.30 6.62 13.52
C ASP A 78 -27.76 6.50 14.97
N ASN A 79 -26.58 5.89 15.15
CA ASN A 79 -25.96 5.65 16.44
C ASN A 79 -24.90 6.71 16.79
N GLY A 80 -24.86 7.83 16.07
CA GLY A 80 -23.88 8.90 16.29
C GLY A 80 -22.47 8.58 15.78
N GLY A 81 -22.31 7.50 15.01
CA GLY A 81 -21.08 7.17 14.30
C GLY A 81 -21.16 7.50 12.82
N TYR A 82 -20.20 6.98 12.06
CA TYR A 82 -20.16 7.09 10.60
C TYR A 82 -20.27 5.71 9.95
N LYS A 83 -20.79 5.65 8.73
CA LYS A 83 -20.72 4.48 7.86
C LYS A 83 -20.13 4.87 6.52
N ILE A 84 -19.39 3.95 5.90
CA ILE A 84 -18.87 4.14 4.54
C ILE A 84 -20.06 4.23 3.57
N SER A 85 -20.09 5.29 2.77
CA SER A 85 -21.12 5.56 1.75
C SER A 85 -20.60 5.42 0.33
N GLY A 86 -19.27 5.44 0.13
CA GLY A 86 -18.64 5.31 -1.17
C GLY A 86 -17.14 5.10 -1.08
N ILE A 87 -16.59 4.57 -2.17
CA ILE A 87 -15.15 4.40 -2.42
C ILE A 87 -14.86 5.07 -3.75
N LEU A 88 -13.79 5.86 -3.81
CA LEU A 88 -13.41 6.67 -4.97
C LEU A 88 -12.04 6.26 -5.50
N ASP A 89 -11.73 6.73 -6.70
CA ASP A 89 -10.42 6.65 -7.36
C ASP A 89 -9.82 5.24 -7.56
N PHE A 90 -10.46 4.52 -8.48
CA PHE A 90 -10.02 3.19 -8.91
C PHE A 90 -8.88 3.21 -9.95
N GLY A 91 -8.15 4.32 -10.10
CA GLY A 91 -7.06 4.46 -11.10
C GLY A 91 -5.89 3.49 -10.89
N ASP A 92 -5.67 3.10 -9.64
CA ASP A 92 -4.55 2.25 -9.22
C ASP A 92 -4.91 0.76 -9.10
N MET A 93 -6.12 0.39 -9.53
CA MET A 93 -6.55 -1.00 -9.52
C MET A 93 -5.54 -1.89 -10.23
N ASN A 94 -5.19 -2.99 -9.56
CA ASN A 94 -4.29 -4.00 -10.09
C ASN A 94 -4.58 -5.37 -9.48
N SER A 95 -4.13 -6.42 -10.14
CA SER A 95 -4.11 -7.77 -9.56
C SER A 95 -2.97 -7.88 -8.55
N GLY A 96 -3.31 -8.21 -7.32
CA GLY A 96 -2.35 -8.34 -6.24
C GLY A 96 -2.87 -9.30 -5.17
N TYR A 97 -2.67 -8.94 -3.90
CA TYR A 97 -3.00 -9.79 -2.75
C TYR A 97 -3.75 -8.99 -1.70
N TYR A 98 -4.60 -9.68 -0.94
CA TYR A 98 -5.37 -9.08 0.15
C TYR A 98 -4.48 -8.38 1.19
N ILE A 99 -3.33 -8.99 1.50
CA ILE A 99 -2.35 -8.41 2.42
C ILE A 99 -1.78 -7.09 1.91
N HIS A 100 -1.68 -6.89 0.59
CA HIS A 100 -1.23 -5.61 0.02
C HIS A 100 -2.24 -4.49 0.30
N GLU A 101 -3.54 -4.76 0.18
CA GLU A 101 -4.59 -3.75 0.45
C GLU A 101 -4.56 -3.33 1.92
N LEU A 102 -4.42 -4.32 2.81
CA LEU A 102 -4.27 -4.08 4.24
C LEU A 102 -3.01 -3.26 4.54
N SER A 103 -1.87 -3.58 3.94
CA SER A 103 -0.62 -2.83 4.13
C SER A 103 -0.73 -1.38 3.64
N ILE A 104 -1.40 -1.14 2.51
CA ILE A 104 -1.63 0.21 1.98
C ILE A 104 -2.49 1.00 2.94
N THR A 105 -3.63 0.43 3.35
CA THR A 105 -4.56 1.07 4.30
C THR A 105 -3.87 1.42 5.60
N LEU A 106 -3.13 0.47 6.19
CA LEU A 106 -2.41 0.68 7.45
C LEU A 106 -1.39 1.81 7.35
N MET A 107 -0.62 1.87 6.25
CA MET A 107 0.36 2.94 6.04
C MET A 107 -0.31 4.33 6.06
N TYR A 108 -1.40 4.52 5.31
CA TYR A 108 -2.09 5.81 5.29
C TYR A 108 -2.73 6.16 6.64
N MET A 109 -3.39 5.20 7.30
CA MET A 109 -3.93 5.44 8.65
C MET A 109 -2.82 5.78 9.66
N MET A 110 -1.62 5.21 9.50
CA MET A 110 -0.45 5.52 10.33
C MET A 110 0.07 6.95 10.09
N ILE A 111 -0.01 7.46 8.86
CA ILE A 111 0.36 8.85 8.54
C ILE A 111 -0.62 9.83 9.17
N GLU A 112 -1.92 9.57 9.06
CA GLU A 112 -2.97 10.48 9.53
C GLU A 112 -3.12 10.53 11.06
N HIS A 113 -2.70 9.47 11.76
CA HIS A 113 -2.90 9.38 13.21
C HIS A 113 -1.67 9.89 14.00
N PRO A 114 -1.85 10.73 15.03
CA PRO A 114 -0.74 11.28 15.82
C PRO A 114 0.06 10.22 16.58
N ASN A 115 -0.55 9.06 16.85
CA ASN A 115 0.13 7.87 17.38
C ASN A 115 0.06 6.74 16.34
N PRO A 116 0.98 6.68 15.37
CA PRO A 116 0.86 5.79 14.20
C PRO A 116 0.62 4.32 14.58
N ILE A 117 1.32 3.82 15.60
CA ILE A 117 1.23 2.40 15.99
C ILE A 117 -0.15 2.01 16.53
N GLU A 118 -0.89 2.95 17.12
CA GLU A 118 -2.20 2.66 17.74
C GLU A 118 -3.27 2.30 16.70
N VAL A 119 -3.14 2.72 15.45
CA VAL A 119 -4.12 2.41 14.38
C VAL A 119 -4.03 0.96 13.91
N GLY A 120 -2.88 0.31 14.13
CA GLY A 120 -2.64 -1.04 13.63
C GLY A 120 -3.64 -2.06 14.16
N GLY A 121 -3.91 -2.00 15.46
CA GLY A 121 -4.84 -2.93 16.12
C GLY A 121 -6.27 -2.84 15.58
N PRO A 122 -6.92 -1.66 15.60
CA PRO A 122 -8.28 -1.49 15.09
C PRO A 122 -8.45 -1.85 13.60
N VAL A 123 -7.52 -1.41 12.74
CA VAL A 123 -7.59 -1.70 11.29
C VAL A 123 -7.43 -3.20 11.04
N LEU A 124 -6.45 -3.84 11.67
CA LEU A 124 -6.23 -5.29 11.57
C LEU A 124 -7.44 -6.08 12.09
N ALA A 125 -7.99 -5.70 13.25
CA ALA A 125 -9.18 -6.35 13.81
C ALA A 125 -10.39 -6.23 12.88
N GLY A 126 -10.60 -5.06 12.27
CA GLY A 126 -11.65 -4.85 11.27
C GLY A 126 -11.47 -5.75 10.05
N PHE A 127 -10.25 -5.80 9.51
CA PHE A 127 -9.92 -6.66 8.36
C PHE A 127 -10.12 -8.15 8.68
N GLU A 128 -9.55 -8.62 9.79
CA GLU A 128 -9.59 -10.03 10.19
C GLU A 128 -10.97 -10.51 10.65
N SER A 129 -11.90 -9.59 10.96
CA SER A 129 -13.31 -9.93 11.19
C SER A 129 -14.01 -10.48 9.95
N ILE A 130 -13.49 -10.19 8.75
CA ILE A 130 -13.98 -10.67 7.47
C ILE A 130 -13.03 -11.71 6.87
N LEU A 131 -11.71 -11.43 6.90
CA LEU A 131 -10.69 -12.26 6.29
C LEU A 131 -9.48 -12.40 7.22
N THR A 132 -9.43 -13.49 7.98
CA THR A 132 -8.27 -13.83 8.83
C THR A 132 -7.02 -14.03 7.98
N LEU A 133 -5.91 -13.38 8.32
CA LEU A 133 -4.61 -13.54 7.67
C LEU A 133 -4.07 -14.95 7.87
N ASN A 134 -3.50 -15.52 6.81
CA ASN A 134 -2.69 -16.73 6.96
C ASN A 134 -1.34 -16.39 7.64
N GLU A 135 -0.59 -17.43 8.00
CA GLU A 135 0.68 -17.29 8.74
C GLU A 135 1.69 -16.41 7.99
N ASP A 136 1.95 -16.72 6.72
CA ASP A 136 2.91 -15.98 5.89
C ASP A 136 2.47 -14.52 5.66
N GLU A 137 1.19 -14.27 5.39
CA GLU A 137 0.64 -12.92 5.24
C GLU A 137 0.84 -12.10 6.52
N ARG A 138 0.59 -12.71 7.68
CA ARG A 138 0.78 -12.06 8.99
C ARG A 138 2.24 -11.76 9.25
N GLU A 139 3.14 -12.71 9.00
CA GLU A 139 4.58 -12.52 9.19
C GLU A 139 5.14 -11.43 8.29
N CYS A 140 4.63 -11.29 7.07
CA CYS A 140 5.08 -10.28 6.12
C CYS A 140 4.44 -8.91 6.30
N LEU A 141 3.35 -8.77 7.08
CA LEU A 141 2.55 -7.55 7.17
C LEU A 141 3.39 -6.31 7.52
N TYR A 142 4.22 -6.40 8.54
CA TYR A 142 5.06 -5.28 8.99
C TYR A 142 5.99 -4.79 7.86
N LEU A 143 6.67 -5.72 7.21
CA LEU A 143 7.60 -5.39 6.13
C LEU A 143 6.89 -4.87 4.88
N LEU A 144 5.68 -5.34 4.59
CA LEU A 144 4.84 -4.81 3.51
C LEU A 144 4.36 -3.38 3.79
N VAL A 145 4.01 -3.05 5.04
CA VAL A 145 3.70 -1.66 5.44
C VAL A 145 4.94 -0.76 5.25
N MET A 146 6.11 -1.20 5.72
CA MET A 146 7.37 -0.48 5.50
C MET A 146 7.70 -0.33 4.01
N SER A 147 7.40 -1.35 3.21
CA SER A 147 7.58 -1.31 1.75
C SER A 147 6.68 -0.25 1.10
N ARG A 148 5.43 -0.10 1.57
CA ARG A 148 4.53 0.95 1.09
C ARG A 148 5.02 2.35 1.49
N PHE A 149 5.55 2.54 2.70
CA PHE A 149 6.18 3.80 3.09
C PHE A 149 7.33 4.17 2.14
N CYS A 150 8.22 3.22 1.85
CA CYS A 150 9.33 3.44 0.92
C CYS A 150 8.83 3.76 -0.50
N GLN A 151 7.81 3.03 -0.97
CA GLN A 151 7.19 3.26 -2.28
C GLN A 151 6.60 4.66 -2.38
N SER A 152 5.82 5.10 -1.38
CA SER A 152 5.22 6.44 -1.35
C SER A 152 6.28 7.53 -1.32
N LEU A 153 7.33 7.38 -0.49
CA LEU A 153 8.42 8.36 -0.38
C LEU A 153 9.20 8.50 -1.70
N VAL A 154 9.64 7.39 -2.28
CA VAL A 154 10.48 7.40 -3.48
C VAL A 154 9.71 7.91 -4.68
N ILE A 155 8.48 7.40 -4.91
CA ILE A 155 7.67 7.82 -6.05
C ILE A 155 7.18 9.26 -5.89
N GLY A 156 6.82 9.70 -4.67
CA GLY A 156 6.47 11.08 -4.38
C GLY A 156 7.62 12.04 -4.74
N ARG A 157 8.83 11.80 -4.21
CA ARG A 157 10.01 12.62 -4.55
C ARG A 157 10.37 12.60 -6.03
N TYR A 158 10.27 11.45 -6.68
CA TYR A 158 10.47 11.35 -8.13
C TYR A 158 9.46 12.21 -8.89
N SER A 159 8.19 12.17 -8.49
CA SER A 159 7.12 12.94 -9.12
C SER A 159 7.32 14.44 -8.90
N MET A 160 7.71 14.87 -7.71
CA MET A 160 8.06 16.27 -7.43
C MET A 160 9.24 16.76 -8.28
N ALA A 161 10.25 15.91 -8.50
CA ALA A 161 11.39 16.26 -9.35
C ALA A 161 11.00 16.41 -10.84
N LEU A 162 10.01 15.64 -11.32
CA LEU A 162 9.48 15.75 -12.68
C LEU A 162 8.49 16.92 -12.85
N HIS A 163 7.75 17.27 -11.78
CA HIS A 163 6.72 18.29 -11.79
C HIS A 163 6.91 19.31 -10.65
N PRO A 164 7.94 20.18 -10.71
CA PRO A 164 8.25 21.11 -9.63
C PRO A 164 7.11 22.10 -9.31
N ASP A 165 6.26 22.38 -10.29
CA ASP A 165 5.13 23.30 -10.16
C ASP A 165 3.93 22.69 -9.42
N ASN A 166 3.95 21.37 -9.11
CA ASN A 166 2.84 20.64 -8.49
C ASN A 166 3.20 20.07 -7.10
N THR A 167 4.21 20.65 -6.43
CA THR A 167 4.76 20.14 -5.17
C THR A 167 3.81 20.22 -3.97
N GLU A 168 2.77 21.06 -4.01
CA GLU A 168 1.76 21.14 -2.94
C GLU A 168 0.80 19.93 -2.94
N TYR A 169 0.73 19.19 -4.06
CA TYR A 169 -0.19 18.08 -4.27
C TYR A 169 0.50 16.71 -4.45
N LEU A 170 1.84 16.66 -4.35
CA LEU A 170 2.70 15.48 -4.60
C LEU A 170 3.59 15.19 -3.38
#